data_AF-A0A7K2ZIY8-F1
#
_entry.id   AF-A0A7K2ZIY8-F1
#
_cell.length_a   1.000
_cell.length_b   1.000
_cell.length_c   1.000
_cell.angle_alpha   90.00
_cell.angle_beta   90.00
_cell.angle_gamma   90.00
#
_symmetry.space_group_name_H-M   'P 1'
#
loop_
_entity.id
_entity.type
_entity.pdbx_description
1 polymer ?
#
loop_
_entity_poly.entity_id
_entity_poly.type
_entity_poly.pdbx_seq_one_letter_code
_entity_poly.pdbx_strand_id
1 'polypeptide(L)'
;PGGQRDLGDGVWESGPGAATAARIGRAELLAAAQVDEEQLEEWESYGLIVPAPEGGYDAEMVTVARLVADLGRFGLEPRHLRAMRASADREAGLVEQLVAPLRLHRNPQTRAHAEATANELAELSVRLHAALVQSALRSRLH
;
A
#
# COMPACT_ATOMS: atom_id res chain seq x y z
N PRO A 1 1.28 9.29 54.40
CA PRO A 1 1.84 10.37 53.57
C PRO A 1 2.57 9.79 52.36
N GLY A 2 1.90 9.78 51.21
CA GLY A 2 2.43 9.35 49.92
C GLY A 2 2.68 10.55 49.00
N GLY A 3 3.51 10.32 48.00
CA GLY A 3 3.95 11.27 46.97
C GLY A 3 5.37 10.84 46.59
N GLN A 4 5.75 10.62 45.33
CA GLN A 4 5.21 11.13 44.09
C GLN A 4 5.68 10.22 42.96
N ARG A 5 4.79 9.96 42.00
CA ARG A 5 5.08 9.34 40.71
C ARG A 5 5.66 10.43 39.80
N ASP A 6 6.78 10.17 39.14
CA ASP A 6 7.15 10.87 37.91
C ASP A 6 7.18 9.84 36.78
N LEU A 7 6.11 9.89 35.97
CA LEU A 7 6.02 9.34 34.63
C LEU A 7 5.97 10.52 33.68
N GLY A 8 6.78 10.47 32.64
CA GLY A 8 6.58 11.25 31.44
C GLY A 8 7.66 12.28 31.23
N ASP A 9 8.53 12.03 30.25
CA ASP A 9 8.71 12.97 29.15
C ASP A 9 9.44 12.28 28.00
N GLY A 10 8.71 12.12 26.91
CA GLY A 10 9.18 11.56 25.64
C GLY A 10 8.35 12.16 24.52
N VAL A 11 8.27 13.49 24.48
CA VAL A 11 7.69 14.25 23.37
C VAL A 11 8.63 14.13 22.18
N TRP A 12 8.29 13.27 21.23
CA TRP A 12 8.79 13.35 19.86
C TRP A 12 8.23 14.59 19.15
N GLU A 13 9.05 15.63 19.04
CA GLU A 13 8.79 16.75 18.12
C GLU A 13 8.98 16.27 16.68
N SER A 14 7.87 16.20 15.92
CA SER A 14 7.91 16.03 14.47
C SER A 14 8.02 17.42 13.81
N GLY A 15 9.15 17.67 13.15
CA GLY A 15 9.38 18.90 12.37
C GLY A 15 8.53 18.97 11.09
N PRO A 16 8.32 20.17 10.52
CA PRO A 16 7.40 20.36 9.41
C PRO A 16 8.11 20.05 8.08
N GLY A 17 7.81 18.89 7.50
CA GLY A 17 8.24 18.51 6.16
C GLY A 17 7.19 17.67 5.46
N ALA A 18 6.43 18.31 4.56
CA ALA A 18 5.39 17.76 3.69
C ALA A 18 4.31 16.93 4.40
N ALA A 19 3.06 17.41 4.39
CA ALA A 19 1.89 16.77 5.00
C ALA A 19 1.94 15.25 4.83
N THR A 20 2.42 14.57 5.87
CA THR A 20 2.44 13.13 5.94
C THR A 20 0.97 12.78 5.96
N ALA A 21 0.45 12.18 4.89
CA ALA A 21 -0.85 11.54 4.96
C ALA A 21 -0.85 10.72 6.26
N ALA A 22 -1.80 11.00 7.16
CA ALA A 22 -1.73 10.53 8.54
C ALA A 22 -1.42 9.04 8.56
N ARG A 23 -0.19 8.68 8.93
CA ARG A 23 0.22 7.28 9.02
C ARG A 23 -0.26 6.74 10.34
N ILE A 24 -0.73 5.51 10.29
CA ILE A 24 -1.22 4.84 11.48
C ILE A 24 -0.17 3.88 12.02
N GLY A 25 -0.22 3.66 13.34
CA GLY A 25 0.61 2.67 14.00
C GLY A 25 0.18 1.25 13.67
N ARG A 26 1.04 0.29 14.01
CA ARG A 26 0.75 -1.14 13.85
C ARG A 26 -0.53 -1.60 14.54
N ALA A 27 -0.70 -1.23 15.80
CA ALA A 27 -1.91 -1.56 16.56
C ALA A 27 -3.19 -1.00 15.91
N GLU A 28 -3.11 0.18 15.29
CA GLU A 28 -4.23 0.78 14.57
C GLU A 28 -4.51 0.03 13.25
N LEU A 29 -3.49 -0.45 12.55
CA LEU A 29 -3.65 -1.28 11.36
C LEU A 29 -4.35 -2.60 11.70
N LEU A 30 -3.92 -3.29 12.75
CA LEU A 30 -4.53 -4.52 13.24
C LEU A 30 -6.03 -4.31 13.55
N ALA A 31 -6.35 -3.22 14.26
CA ALA A 31 -7.73 -2.85 14.55
C ALA A 31 -8.54 -2.52 13.28
N ALA A 32 -7.93 -1.80 12.32
CA ALA A 32 -8.58 -1.37 11.08
C ALA A 32 -8.87 -2.53 10.10
N ALA A 33 -8.01 -3.56 10.09
CA ALA A 33 -8.15 -4.76 9.28
C ALA A 33 -8.82 -5.93 10.03
N GLN A 34 -9.04 -5.80 11.34
CA GLN A 34 -9.61 -6.83 12.21
C GLN A 34 -8.82 -8.15 12.18
N VAL A 35 -7.50 -8.03 12.31
CA VAL A 35 -6.56 -9.15 12.29
C VAL A 35 -5.62 -9.11 13.49
N ASP A 36 -4.96 -10.23 13.75
CA ASP A 36 -3.97 -10.34 14.82
C ASP A 36 -2.52 -10.11 14.33
N GLU A 37 -1.61 -10.10 15.29
CA GLU A 37 -0.18 -9.86 15.08
C GLU A 37 0.46 -10.91 14.16
N GLU A 38 0.10 -12.19 14.33
CA GLU A 38 0.64 -13.31 13.55
C GLU A 38 0.23 -13.21 12.08
N GLN A 39 -1.04 -12.85 11.82
CA GLN A 39 -1.53 -12.59 10.48
C GLN A 39 -0.77 -11.44 9.81
N LEU A 40 -0.55 -10.33 10.53
CA LEU A 40 0.17 -9.19 9.97
C LEU A 40 1.64 -9.53 9.70
N GLU A 41 2.32 -10.24 10.61
CA GLU A 41 3.68 -10.74 10.38
C GLU A 41 3.76 -11.64 9.14
N GLU A 42 2.78 -12.53 8.94
CA GLU A 42 2.70 -13.36 7.75
C GLU A 42 2.58 -12.48 6.50
N TRP A 43 1.66 -11.50 6.50
CA TRP A 43 1.44 -10.61 5.35
C TRP A 43 2.69 -9.79 5.00
N GLU A 44 3.42 -9.31 6.01
CA GLU A 44 4.70 -8.60 5.85
C GLU A 44 5.80 -9.52 5.31
N SER A 45 5.85 -10.78 5.75
CA SER A 45 6.81 -11.78 5.22
C SER A 45 6.60 -12.06 3.73
N TYR A 46 5.34 -11.99 3.27
CA TYR A 46 4.97 -12.07 1.85
C TYR A 46 5.11 -10.72 1.13
N GLY A 47 5.37 -9.64 1.88
CA GLY A 47 5.46 -8.25 1.46
C GLY A 47 4.18 -7.69 0.87
N LEU A 48 3.03 -8.28 1.23
CA LEU A 48 1.71 -7.73 0.86
C LEU A 48 1.45 -6.41 1.59
N ILE A 49 1.94 -6.33 2.82
CA ILE A 49 1.94 -5.12 3.64
C ILE A 49 3.39 -4.76 3.91
N VAL A 50 3.71 -3.47 3.78
CA VAL A 50 5.05 -2.96 4.04
C VAL A 50 4.91 -1.64 4.81
N PRO A 51 5.55 -1.49 5.99
CA PRO A 51 5.57 -0.20 6.67
C PRO A 51 6.39 0.81 5.87
N ALA A 52 6.06 2.10 6.02
CA ALA A 52 6.87 3.17 5.45
C ALA A 52 8.30 3.16 6.04
N PRO A 53 9.32 3.71 5.36
CA PRO A 53 10.71 3.74 5.84
C PRO A 53 10.86 4.38 7.23
N GLU A 54 10.11 5.43 7.51
CA GLU A 54 10.04 6.10 8.81
C GLU A 54 9.07 5.45 9.82
N GLY A 55 8.50 4.29 9.48
CA GLY A 55 7.54 3.54 10.29
C GLY A 55 6.08 3.88 10.01
N GLY A 56 5.20 2.99 10.49
CA GLY A 56 3.75 3.10 10.32
C GLY A 56 3.25 2.73 8.91
N TYR A 57 1.95 2.85 8.71
CA TYR A 57 1.24 2.45 7.49
C TYR A 57 0.41 3.61 6.96
N ASP A 58 0.49 3.85 5.66
CA ASP A 58 -0.33 4.86 5.00
C ASP A 58 -1.74 4.33 4.66
N ALA A 59 -2.59 5.21 4.15
CA ALA A 59 -3.97 4.87 3.80
C ALA A 59 -4.08 3.76 2.72
N GLU A 60 -3.09 3.69 1.81
CA GLU A 60 -3.00 2.65 0.79
C GLU A 60 -2.80 1.29 1.46
N MET A 61 -1.83 1.19 2.38
CA MET A 61 -1.55 -0.04 3.13
C MET A 61 -2.72 -0.48 4.02
N VAL A 62 -3.47 0.46 4.61
CA VAL A 62 -4.71 0.13 5.33
C VAL A 62 -5.74 -0.48 4.40
N THR A 63 -5.86 0.04 3.18
CA THR A 63 -6.77 -0.48 2.16
C THR A 63 -6.36 -1.89 1.73
N VAL A 64 -5.07 -2.11 1.48
CA VAL A 64 -4.52 -3.43 1.15
C VAL A 64 -4.77 -4.43 2.29
N ALA A 65 -4.51 -4.05 3.55
CA ALA A 65 -4.73 -4.92 4.70
C ALA A 65 -6.18 -5.39 4.82
N ARG A 66 -7.14 -4.47 4.62
CA ARG A 66 -8.58 -4.82 4.60
C ARG A 66 -8.94 -5.76 3.45
N LEU A 67 -8.42 -5.51 2.25
CA LEU A 67 -8.66 -6.37 1.09
C LEU A 67 -8.06 -7.77 1.29
N VAL A 68 -6.87 -7.87 1.86
CA VAL A 68 -6.25 -9.17 2.19
C VAL A 68 -7.11 -9.92 3.22
N ALA A 69 -7.59 -9.23 4.26
CA ALA A 69 -8.50 -9.82 5.25
C ALA A 69 -9.79 -10.34 4.59
N ASP A 70 -10.41 -9.53 3.72
CA ASP A 70 -11.65 -9.89 3.04
C ASP A 70 -11.46 -11.06 2.06
N LEU A 71 -10.36 -11.10 1.31
CA LEU A 71 -10.02 -12.24 0.46
C LEU A 71 -9.78 -13.51 1.28
N GLY A 72 -9.16 -13.38 2.46
CA GLY A 72 -8.95 -14.48 3.41
C GLY A 72 -10.25 -15.13 3.86
N ARG A 73 -11.37 -14.37 3.95
CA ARG A 73 -12.71 -14.92 4.26
C ARG A 73 -13.23 -15.89 3.20
N PHE A 74 -12.69 -15.84 1.98
CA PHE A 74 -12.98 -16.79 0.90
C PHE A 74 -11.94 -17.91 0.77
N GLY A 75 -10.99 -18.02 1.72
CA GLY A 75 -9.95 -19.04 1.74
C GLY A 75 -8.67 -18.67 0.97
N LEU A 76 -8.52 -17.42 0.53
CA LEU A 76 -7.30 -16.95 -0.12
C LEU A 76 -6.25 -16.57 0.92
N GLU A 77 -5.34 -17.50 1.21
CA GLU A 77 -4.17 -17.23 2.04
C GLU A 77 -3.16 -16.26 1.38
N PRO A 78 -2.33 -15.56 2.18
CA PRO A 78 -1.31 -14.61 1.70
C PRO A 78 -0.38 -15.17 0.61
N ARG A 79 -0.01 -16.45 0.70
CA ARG A 79 0.83 -17.12 -0.31
C ARG A 79 0.22 -17.08 -1.72
N HIS A 80 -1.11 -17.12 -1.83
CA HIS A 80 -1.83 -17.07 -3.11
C HIS A 80 -1.81 -15.66 -3.72
N LEU A 81 -1.67 -14.63 -2.89
CA LEU A 81 -1.68 -13.22 -3.30
C LEU A 81 -0.31 -12.74 -3.79
N ARG A 82 0.77 -13.52 -3.58
CA ARG A 82 2.12 -13.20 -4.08
C ARG A 82 2.14 -12.93 -5.59
N ALA A 83 1.35 -13.67 -6.37
CA ALA A 83 1.27 -13.49 -7.81
C ALA A 83 0.62 -12.13 -8.19
N MET A 84 -0.39 -11.71 -7.43
CA MET A 84 -1.06 -10.41 -7.60
C MET A 84 -0.10 -9.28 -7.26
N ARG A 85 0.59 -9.37 -6.11
CA ARG A 85 1.66 -8.42 -5.74
C ARG A 85 2.72 -8.29 -6.83
N ALA A 86 3.25 -9.43 -7.30
CA ALA A 86 4.28 -9.41 -8.34
C ALA A 86 3.77 -8.82 -9.67
N SER A 87 2.47 -8.93 -9.97
CA SER A 87 1.86 -8.23 -11.13
C SER A 87 1.86 -6.72 -10.92
N ALA A 88 1.41 -6.26 -9.75
CA ALA A 88 1.40 -4.85 -9.39
C ALA A 88 2.81 -4.23 -9.44
N ASP A 89 3.83 -4.92 -8.91
CA ASP A 89 5.22 -4.45 -8.95
C ASP A 89 5.73 -4.29 -10.40
N ARG A 90 5.37 -5.23 -11.30
CA ARG A 90 5.74 -5.15 -12.72
C ARG A 90 5.02 -4.02 -13.42
N GLU A 91 3.73 -3.84 -13.16
CA GLU A 91 2.91 -2.76 -13.73
C GLU A 91 3.45 -1.39 -13.27
N ALA A 92 3.73 -1.22 -11.98
CA ALA A 92 4.35 -0.02 -11.44
C ALA A 92 5.72 0.27 -12.07
N GLY A 93 6.57 -0.75 -12.20
CA GLY A 93 7.88 -0.61 -12.85
C GLY A 93 7.80 -0.19 -14.32
N LEU A 94 6.80 -0.69 -15.07
CA LEU A 94 6.55 -0.23 -16.44
C LEU A 94 6.14 1.24 -16.45
N VAL A 95 5.16 1.63 -15.63
CA VAL A 95 4.72 3.03 -15.54
C VAL A 95 5.90 3.94 -15.20
N GLU A 96 6.72 3.57 -14.21
CA GLU A 96 7.90 4.33 -13.81
C GLU A 96 8.89 4.51 -14.97
N GLN A 97 9.19 3.44 -15.73
CA GLN A 97 10.08 3.52 -16.89
C GLN A 97 9.56 4.48 -17.96
N LEU A 98 8.25 4.53 -18.20
CA LEU A 98 7.64 5.44 -19.17
C LEU A 98 7.71 6.91 -18.72
N VAL A 99 7.46 7.19 -17.44
CA VAL A 99 7.37 8.57 -16.94
C VAL A 99 8.69 9.14 -16.43
N ALA A 100 9.69 8.29 -16.14
CA ALA A 100 10.99 8.70 -15.62
C ALA A 100 11.67 9.84 -16.41
N PRO A 101 11.70 9.83 -17.76
CA PRO A 101 12.31 10.93 -18.52
C PRO A 101 11.61 12.27 -18.30
N LEU A 102 10.28 12.28 -18.13
CA LEU A 102 9.48 13.48 -17.94
C LEU A 102 9.64 14.04 -16.51
N ARG A 103 9.77 13.15 -15.51
CA ARG A 103 9.98 13.53 -14.10
C ARG A 103 11.33 14.22 -13.88
N LEU A 104 12.37 13.83 -14.61
CA LEU A 104 13.70 14.44 -14.53
C LEU A 104 13.82 15.78 -15.25
N HIS A 105 12.76 16.21 -15.94
CA HIS A 105 12.79 17.46 -16.70
C HIS A 105 12.78 18.70 -15.78
N ARG A 106 13.55 19.73 -16.15
CA ARG A 106 13.68 20.97 -15.36
C ARG A 106 12.38 21.79 -15.26
N ASN A 107 11.51 21.69 -16.27
CA ASN A 107 10.26 22.44 -16.31
C ASN A 107 9.23 21.82 -15.34
N PRO A 108 8.71 22.57 -14.35
CA PRO A 108 7.71 22.08 -13.41
C PRO A 108 6.41 21.60 -14.09
N GLN A 109 6.00 22.20 -15.20
CA GLN A 109 4.83 21.78 -15.96
C GLN A 109 5.01 20.39 -16.58
N THR A 110 6.23 20.08 -17.05
CA THR A 110 6.56 18.74 -17.57
C THR A 110 6.51 17.68 -16.46
N ARG A 111 6.95 18.03 -15.25
CA ARG A 111 6.87 17.13 -14.10
C ARG A 111 5.43 16.87 -13.66
N ALA A 112 4.60 17.92 -13.58
CA ALA A 112 3.18 17.77 -13.29
C ALA A 112 2.46 16.92 -14.35
N HIS A 113 2.83 17.09 -15.63
CA HIS A 113 2.33 16.22 -16.70
C HIS A 113 2.75 14.76 -16.50
N ALA A 114 4.00 14.50 -16.07
CA ALA A 114 4.47 13.16 -15.77
C ALA A 114 3.65 12.46 -14.66
N GLU A 115 3.31 13.19 -13.60
CA GLU A 115 2.45 12.69 -12.52
C GLU A 115 1.03 12.39 -13.02
N ALA A 116 0.45 13.27 -13.83
CA ALA A 116 -0.85 13.04 -14.44
C ALA A 116 -0.86 11.79 -15.34
N THR A 117 0.17 11.64 -16.19
CA THR A 117 0.33 10.45 -17.04
C THR A 117 0.53 9.18 -16.23
N ALA A 118 1.30 9.22 -15.14
CA ALA A 118 1.48 8.07 -14.26
C ALA A 118 0.14 7.59 -13.67
N ASN A 119 -0.69 8.54 -13.19
CA ASN A 119 -2.01 8.24 -12.65
C ASN A 119 -2.95 7.66 -13.71
N GLU A 120 -2.96 8.21 -14.92
CA GLU A 120 -3.77 7.70 -16.03
C GLU A 120 -3.36 6.27 -16.42
N LEU A 121 -2.05 5.99 -16.49
CA LEU A 121 -1.54 4.65 -16.79
C LEU A 121 -1.85 3.64 -15.68
N ALA A 122 -1.82 4.05 -14.41
CA ALA A 122 -2.21 3.20 -13.28
C ALA A 122 -3.69 2.84 -13.38
N GLU A 123 -4.56 3.81 -13.65
CA GLU A 123 -6.01 3.59 -13.80
C GLU A 123 -6.32 2.62 -14.97
N LEU A 124 -5.66 2.82 -16.12
CA LEU A 124 -5.80 1.95 -17.28
C LEU A 124 -5.33 0.52 -16.98
N SER A 125 -4.23 0.36 -16.25
CA SER A 125 -3.68 -0.95 -15.86
C SER A 125 -4.67 -1.72 -14.98
N VAL A 126 -5.27 -1.08 -13.98
CA VAL A 126 -6.30 -1.70 -13.13
C VAL A 126 -7.52 -2.13 -13.95
N ARG A 127 -8.00 -1.27 -14.85
CA ARG A 127 -9.13 -1.61 -15.74
C ARG A 127 -8.80 -2.78 -16.68
N LEU A 128 -7.59 -2.81 -17.25
CA LEU A 128 -7.11 -3.91 -18.08
C LEU A 128 -7.05 -5.22 -17.28
N HIS A 129 -6.46 -5.19 -16.08
CA HIS A 129 -6.35 -6.36 -15.21
C HIS A 129 -7.72 -6.96 -14.90
N ALA A 130 -8.68 -6.12 -14.47
CA ALA A 130 -10.05 -6.55 -14.20
C ALA A 130 -10.70 -7.20 -15.44
N ALA A 131 -10.55 -6.59 -16.62
CA ALA A 131 -11.09 -7.14 -17.86
C ALA A 131 -10.46 -8.50 -18.22
N LEU A 132 -9.14 -8.66 -18.04
CA LEU A 132 -8.43 -9.92 -18.28
C LEU A 132 -8.86 -11.02 -17.32
N VAL A 133 -9.02 -10.72 -16.03
CA VAL A 133 -9.55 -11.67 -15.03
C VAL A 133 -10.94 -12.15 -15.43
N GLN A 134 -11.85 -11.22 -15.77
CA GLN A 134 -13.21 -11.58 -16.18
C GLN A 134 -13.23 -12.40 -17.47
N SER A 135 -12.37 -12.07 -18.44
CA SER A 135 -12.23 -12.86 -19.66
C SER A 135 -11.76 -14.29 -19.37
N ALA A 136 -10.77 -14.45 -18.48
CA ALA A 136 -10.20 -15.74 -18.13
C ALA A 136 -11.13 -16.60 -17.25
N LEU A 137 -12.04 -15.99 -16.48
CA LEU A 137 -13.09 -16.71 -15.77
C LEU A 137 -14.15 -17.24 -16.74
N ARG A 138 -14.63 -16.40 -17.67
CA ARG A 138 -15.58 -16.84 -18.70
C ARG A 138 -15.04 -18.01 -19.52
N SER A 139 -13.76 -17.99 -19.90
CA SER A 139 -13.15 -19.07 -20.68
C SER A 139 -12.99 -20.38 -19.91
N ARG A 140 -13.05 -20.39 -18.58
CA ARG A 140 -12.92 -21.59 -17.74
C ARG A 140 -14.28 -22.14 -17.29
N LEU A 141 -15.32 -21.33 -17.35
CA LEU A 141 -16.70 -21.69 -17.02
C LEU A 141 -17.46 -22.25 -18.25
N HIS A 142 -16.83 -22.23 -19.42
CA HIS A 142 -17.26 -22.86 -20.66
C HIS A 142 -16.38 -24.05 -20.99
#